data_AF-A0A2U1QP54-F1
#
_entry.id   AF-A0A2U1QP54-F1
#
_cell.length_a   1.000
_cell.length_b   1.000
_cell.length_c   1.000
_cell.angle_alpha   90.00
_cell.angle_beta   90.00
_cell.angle_gamma   90.00
#
_symmetry.space_group_name_H-M   'P 1'
#
loop_
_entity.id
_entity.type
_entity.pdbx_description
1 polymer ?
#
loop_
_entity_poly.entity_id
_entity_poly.type
_entity_poly.pdbx_seq_one_letter_code
_entity_poly.pdbx_strand_id
1 'polypeptide(L)'
;MLDSAIYYRKAFAHLAISDSNYKSCPTAFEWDIIERICVFLGVFYDVTTLFSGSKYPTANLYYPNVFMAYLTLHESMSSSDEYMKDMGTSMMDKFQKYWSDFNLTLAIAVVFDPRYKLHFIEWSYKKIYGEGNPQYDVVDGLLKTTFDEYACHVSFTTSNHATTSSVRKVGEETSDDTRHLSSIRAKLLDFDEFQSNESTSNKKSELQLYLEEPRMERTLELDVLAFWKSNEFRYPVLARMARDFLTIPISTVASESTFSASGRVLDQHRSSHGKETLEALICTKDWLFAGSNEVPLEELAEDIMSMSLDGGPESGASNSVNNPDSLNQVLNRFRSLTGSGP
;
A
#
# COMPACT_ATOMS: atom_id res chain seq x y z
N MET A 1 -9.40 20.37 -14.53
CA MET A 1 -9.64 21.17 -15.76
C MET A 1 -11.09 21.60 -15.86
N LEU A 2 -12.06 20.68 -15.97
CA LEU A 2 -13.49 21.03 -16.09
C LEU A 2 -13.99 21.82 -14.88
N ASP A 3 -13.70 21.34 -13.67
CA ASP A 3 -14.02 22.05 -12.42
C ASP A 3 -13.48 23.50 -12.40
N SER A 4 -12.20 23.67 -12.79
CA SER A 4 -11.59 24.99 -12.94
C SER A 4 -12.28 25.83 -14.03
N ALA A 5 -12.69 25.24 -15.15
CA ALA A 5 -13.39 25.94 -16.23
C ALA A 5 -14.77 26.44 -15.77
N ILE A 6 -15.49 25.65 -14.97
CA ILE A 6 -16.78 26.03 -14.36
C ILE A 6 -16.60 27.27 -13.46
N TYR A 7 -15.55 27.29 -12.63
CA TYR A 7 -15.23 28.45 -11.80
C TYR A 7 -15.05 29.74 -12.63
N TYR A 8 -14.40 29.64 -13.79
CA TYR A 8 -14.16 30.76 -14.70
C TYR A 8 -15.29 31.03 -15.72
N ARG A 9 -16.46 30.40 -15.59
CA ARG A 9 -17.60 30.56 -16.52
C ARG A 9 -17.92 32.03 -16.85
N LYS A 10 -17.92 32.91 -15.84
CA LYS A 10 -18.16 34.36 -16.04
C LYS A 10 -17.03 35.04 -16.82
N ALA A 11 -15.79 34.60 -16.62
CA ALA A 11 -14.64 35.13 -17.35
C ALA A 11 -14.72 34.74 -18.84
N PHE A 12 -15.11 33.50 -19.16
CA PHE A 12 -15.39 33.09 -20.54
C PHE A 12 -16.49 33.91 -21.20
N ALA A 13 -17.59 34.15 -20.47
CA ALA A 13 -18.68 35.00 -20.96
C ALA A 13 -18.23 36.44 -21.22
N HIS A 14 -17.43 37.02 -20.32
CA HIS A 14 -16.86 38.35 -20.52
C HIS A 14 -15.90 38.38 -21.71
N LEU A 15 -15.04 37.36 -21.87
CA LEU A 15 -14.11 37.26 -22.99
C LEU A 15 -14.83 37.28 -24.34
N ALA A 16 -16.01 36.63 -24.43
CA ALA A 16 -16.86 36.63 -25.63
C ALA A 16 -17.42 38.00 -25.99
N ILE A 17 -17.55 38.89 -25.01
CA ILE A 17 -17.98 40.27 -25.23
C ILE A 17 -16.77 41.15 -25.60
N SER A 18 -15.62 40.92 -24.96
CA SER A 18 -14.45 41.81 -25.08
C SER A 18 -13.54 41.50 -26.27
N ASP A 19 -13.44 40.25 -26.72
CA ASP A 19 -12.55 39.84 -27.80
C ASP A 19 -13.35 39.30 -28.99
N SER A 20 -13.37 40.06 -30.09
CA SER A 20 -14.03 39.67 -31.33
C SER A 20 -13.44 38.42 -32.00
N ASN A 21 -12.23 38.01 -31.61
CA ASN A 21 -11.60 36.78 -32.10
C ASN A 21 -12.01 35.54 -31.32
N TYR A 22 -12.64 35.68 -30.14
CA TYR A 22 -13.10 34.55 -29.34
C TYR A 22 -14.46 34.04 -29.86
N LYS A 23 -14.42 33.02 -30.72
CA LYS A 23 -15.59 32.51 -31.46
C LYS A 23 -16.30 31.33 -30.79
N SER A 24 -15.70 30.70 -29.78
CA SER A 24 -16.14 29.43 -29.21
C SER A 24 -16.35 29.54 -27.70
N CYS A 25 -17.36 30.32 -27.30
CA CYS A 25 -17.85 30.37 -25.93
C CYS A 25 -18.91 29.27 -25.73
N PRO A 26 -18.80 28.42 -24.68
CA PRO A 26 -19.84 27.45 -24.39
C PRO A 26 -21.17 28.14 -24.08
N THR A 27 -22.24 27.59 -24.64
CA THR A 27 -23.63 27.99 -24.42
C THR A 27 -24.09 27.60 -23.00
N ALA A 28 -25.22 28.15 -22.56
CA ALA A 28 -25.78 27.80 -21.25
C ALA A 28 -26.08 26.30 -21.12
N PHE A 29 -26.50 25.66 -22.21
CA PHE A 29 -26.75 24.21 -22.28
C PHE A 29 -25.46 23.40 -22.22
N GLU A 30 -24.40 23.83 -22.91
CA GLU A 30 -23.10 23.16 -22.83
C GLU A 30 -22.47 23.27 -21.44
N TRP A 31 -22.64 24.41 -20.75
CA TRP A 31 -22.19 24.54 -19.36
C TRP A 31 -22.93 23.58 -18.42
N ASP A 32 -24.23 23.39 -18.62
CA ASP A 32 -25.04 22.42 -17.86
C ASP A 32 -24.57 20.97 -18.11
N ILE A 33 -24.21 20.63 -19.36
CA ILE A 33 -23.56 19.35 -19.68
C ILE A 33 -22.20 19.24 -18.98
N ILE A 34 -21.35 20.27 -19.03
CA ILE A 34 -20.01 20.27 -18.41
C ILE A 34 -20.11 20.03 -16.90
N GLU A 35 -21.07 20.67 -16.22
CA GLU A 35 -21.32 20.47 -14.79
C GLU A 35 -21.67 19.01 -14.49
N ARG A 36 -22.55 18.38 -15.29
CA ARG A 36 -22.90 16.95 -15.14
C ARG A 36 -21.70 16.02 -15.39
N ILE A 37 -20.93 16.27 -16.45
CA ILE A 37 -19.71 15.50 -16.75
C ILE A 37 -18.73 15.63 -15.59
N CYS A 38 -18.56 16.83 -15.03
CA CYS A 38 -17.62 17.06 -13.94
C CYS A 38 -17.96 16.24 -12.69
N VAL A 39 -19.25 16.16 -12.33
CA VAL A 39 -19.73 15.32 -11.22
C VAL A 39 -19.48 13.84 -11.51
N PHE A 40 -19.84 13.36 -12.70
CA PHE A 40 -19.65 11.97 -13.09
C PHE A 40 -18.18 11.55 -13.12
N LEU A 41 -17.30 12.39 -13.68
CA LEU A 41 -15.87 12.15 -13.72
C LEU A 41 -15.19 12.30 -12.35
N GLY A 42 -15.84 13.01 -11.41
CA GLY A 42 -15.36 13.20 -10.04
C GLY A 42 -15.08 11.88 -9.33
N VAL A 43 -15.95 10.88 -9.50
CA VAL A 43 -15.76 9.54 -8.89
C VAL A 43 -14.43 8.90 -9.36
N PHE A 44 -14.12 8.96 -10.65
CA PHE A 44 -12.87 8.39 -11.18
C PHE A 44 -11.64 9.20 -10.81
N TYR A 45 -11.79 10.51 -10.69
CA TYR A 45 -10.75 11.39 -10.18
C TYR A 45 -10.40 11.04 -8.72
N ASP A 46 -11.41 10.88 -7.87
CA ASP A 46 -11.22 10.51 -6.46
C ASP A 46 -10.56 9.14 -6.33
N VAL A 47 -11.01 8.15 -7.10
CA VAL A 47 -10.42 6.81 -7.15
C VAL A 47 -8.95 6.87 -7.59
N THR A 48 -8.64 7.60 -8.66
CA THR A 48 -7.28 7.71 -9.18
C THR A 48 -6.36 8.44 -8.20
N THR A 49 -6.86 9.49 -7.56
CA THR A 49 -6.12 10.25 -6.54
C THR A 49 -5.82 9.36 -5.33
N LEU A 50 -6.82 8.60 -4.88
CA LEU A 50 -6.66 7.64 -3.79
C LEU A 50 -5.61 6.57 -4.12
N PHE A 51 -5.59 6.07 -5.36
CA PHE A 51 -4.65 5.05 -5.82
C PHE A 51 -3.22 5.58 -6.01
N SER A 52 -3.08 6.89 -6.16
CA SER A 52 -1.80 7.57 -6.32
C SER A 52 -1.08 7.85 -5.00
N GLY A 53 -1.71 7.51 -3.86
CA GLY A 53 -1.11 7.69 -2.54
C GLY A 53 0.06 6.75 -2.29
N SER A 54 1.05 7.24 -1.54
CA SER A 54 2.26 6.48 -1.16
C SER A 54 2.44 6.31 0.35
N LYS A 55 1.61 7.00 1.16
CA LYS A 55 1.73 7.04 2.64
C LYS A 55 0.77 6.09 3.36
N TYR A 56 0.03 5.29 2.62
CA TYR A 56 -0.93 4.33 3.16
C TYR A 56 -1.05 3.11 2.22
N PRO A 57 -1.50 1.95 2.73
CA PRO A 57 -1.81 0.79 1.90
C PRO A 57 -2.86 1.11 0.84
N THR A 58 -2.51 0.90 -0.42
CA THR A 58 -3.45 1.11 -1.54
C THR A 58 -4.15 -0.17 -1.98
N ALA A 59 -3.55 -1.35 -1.74
CA ALA A 59 -4.05 -2.62 -2.25
C ALA A 59 -5.46 -2.98 -1.74
N ASN A 60 -5.73 -2.80 -0.44
CA ASN A 60 -7.07 -3.04 0.13
C ASN A 60 -8.12 -2.04 -0.36
N LEU A 61 -7.69 -0.85 -0.80
CA LEU A 61 -8.58 0.19 -1.32
C LEU A 61 -8.97 -0.08 -2.77
N TYR A 62 -8.21 -0.88 -3.50
CA TYR A 62 -8.43 -1.13 -4.92
C TYR A 62 -9.83 -1.68 -5.21
N TYR A 63 -10.15 -2.85 -4.65
CA TYR A 63 -11.39 -3.56 -5.01
C TYR A 63 -12.66 -2.73 -4.70
N PRO A 64 -12.84 -2.13 -3.51
CA PRO A 64 -14.02 -1.30 -3.23
C PRO A 64 -14.15 -0.09 -4.16
N ASN A 65 -13.05 0.57 -4.50
CA ASN A 65 -13.07 1.78 -5.32
C ASN A 65 -13.29 1.47 -6.80
N VAL A 66 -12.70 0.39 -7.32
CA VAL A 66 -13.00 -0.10 -8.68
C VAL A 66 -14.45 -0.57 -8.77
N PHE A 67 -14.98 -1.20 -7.72
CA PHE A 67 -16.39 -1.56 -7.66
C PHE A 67 -17.31 -0.33 -7.66
N MET A 68 -16.96 0.74 -6.94
CA MET A 68 -17.70 2.01 -6.99
C MET A 68 -17.68 2.64 -8.39
N ALA A 69 -16.53 2.59 -9.08
CA ALA A 69 -16.41 3.03 -10.47
C ALA A 69 -17.31 2.19 -11.40
N TYR A 70 -17.35 0.87 -11.23
CA TYR A 70 -18.25 -0.01 -11.97
C TYR A 70 -19.73 0.36 -11.78
N LEU A 71 -20.17 0.55 -10.53
CA LEU A 71 -21.55 0.97 -10.23
C LEU A 71 -21.90 2.31 -10.87
N THR A 72 -20.96 3.27 -10.80
CA THR A 72 -21.14 4.61 -11.38
C THR A 72 -21.32 4.54 -12.91
N LEU A 73 -20.52 3.71 -13.58
CA LEU A 73 -20.66 3.48 -15.02
C LEU A 73 -22.01 2.81 -15.36
N HIS A 74 -22.39 1.78 -14.60
CA HIS A 74 -23.62 1.04 -14.83
C HIS A 74 -24.87 1.92 -14.62
N GLU A 75 -24.86 2.80 -13.63
CA GLU A 75 -25.91 3.80 -13.42
C GLU A 75 -25.97 4.78 -14.60
N SER A 76 -24.82 5.30 -15.05
CA SER A 76 -24.75 6.20 -16.20
C SER A 76 -25.31 5.57 -17.48
N MET A 77 -25.06 4.28 -17.72
CA MET A 77 -25.62 3.54 -18.86
C MET A 77 -27.16 3.40 -18.82
N SER A 78 -27.73 3.52 -17.62
CA SER A 78 -29.18 3.47 -17.39
C SER A 78 -29.80 4.87 -17.30
N SER A 79 -29.02 5.93 -17.54
CA SER A 79 -29.46 7.32 -17.48
C SER A 79 -30.52 7.63 -18.54
N SER A 80 -31.45 8.52 -18.17
CA SER A 80 -32.40 9.13 -19.12
C SER A 80 -31.76 10.22 -19.98
N ASP A 81 -30.62 10.79 -19.55
CA ASP A 81 -29.83 11.73 -20.34
C ASP A 81 -29.00 10.95 -21.36
N GLU A 82 -29.32 11.11 -22.65
CA GLU A 82 -28.69 10.42 -23.77
C GLU A 82 -27.18 10.68 -23.83
N TYR A 83 -26.73 11.89 -23.51
CA TYR A 83 -25.31 12.23 -23.51
C TYR A 83 -24.55 11.47 -22.41
N MET A 84 -25.12 11.42 -21.20
CA MET A 84 -24.53 10.68 -20.07
C MET A 84 -24.58 9.17 -20.31
N LYS A 85 -25.64 8.67 -20.95
CA LYS A 85 -25.77 7.27 -21.35
C LYS A 85 -24.69 6.87 -22.35
N ASP A 86 -24.47 7.69 -23.37
CA ASP A 86 -23.45 7.44 -24.40
C ASP A 86 -22.03 7.49 -23.82
N MET A 87 -21.76 8.46 -22.94
CA MET A 87 -20.50 8.57 -22.21
C MET A 87 -20.26 7.35 -21.31
N GLY A 88 -21.26 6.99 -20.50
CA GLY A 88 -21.19 5.82 -19.59
C GLY A 88 -20.96 4.52 -20.36
N THR A 89 -21.66 4.32 -21.47
CA THR A 89 -21.50 3.15 -22.34
C THR A 89 -20.08 3.09 -22.92
N SER A 90 -19.60 4.20 -23.49
CA SER A 90 -18.25 4.28 -24.07
C SER A 90 -17.14 4.05 -23.05
N MET A 91 -17.33 4.52 -21.81
CA MET A 91 -16.38 4.29 -20.72
C MET A 91 -16.45 2.87 -20.18
N MET A 92 -17.65 2.27 -20.08
CA MET A 92 -17.82 0.88 -19.68
C MET A 92 -17.14 -0.08 -20.67
N ASP A 93 -17.25 0.17 -21.97
CA ASP A 93 -16.57 -0.64 -22.99
C ASP A 93 -15.05 -0.65 -22.83
N LYS A 94 -14.46 0.45 -22.34
CA LYS A 94 -13.04 0.51 -22.01
C LYS A 94 -12.75 -0.16 -20.67
N PHE A 95 -13.59 0.06 -19.66
CA PHE A 95 -13.45 -0.51 -18.33
C PHE A 95 -13.45 -2.05 -18.39
N GLN A 96 -14.37 -2.65 -19.15
CA GLN A 96 -14.52 -4.10 -19.30
C GLN A 96 -13.24 -4.79 -19.79
N LYS A 97 -12.42 -4.11 -20.62
CA LYS A 97 -11.14 -4.66 -21.11
C LYS A 97 -10.13 -4.91 -20.00
N TYR A 98 -10.19 -4.12 -18.93
CA TYR A 98 -9.32 -4.28 -17.76
C TYR A 98 -9.99 -5.13 -16.69
N TRP A 99 -11.31 -5.04 -16.59
CA TRP A 99 -12.09 -5.82 -15.63
C TRP A 99 -12.11 -7.32 -15.96
N SER A 100 -12.03 -7.71 -17.24
CA SER A 100 -11.96 -9.13 -17.62
C SER A 100 -10.69 -9.82 -17.12
N ASP A 101 -9.58 -9.10 -17.09
CA ASP A 101 -8.28 -9.57 -16.59
C ASP A 101 -8.02 -9.06 -15.16
N PHE A 102 -9.06 -9.09 -14.32
CA PHE A 102 -8.99 -8.57 -12.96
C PHE A 102 -7.95 -9.31 -12.11
N ASN A 103 -7.11 -8.56 -11.41
CA ASN A 103 -6.08 -9.13 -10.54
C ASN A 103 -6.69 -9.70 -9.24
N LEU A 104 -6.75 -11.04 -9.15
CA LEU A 104 -7.25 -11.76 -7.97
C LEU A 104 -6.42 -11.48 -6.70
N THR A 105 -5.14 -11.16 -6.82
CA THR A 105 -4.30 -10.75 -5.68
C THR A 105 -4.85 -9.48 -5.02
N LEU A 106 -5.32 -8.52 -5.82
CA LEU A 106 -5.94 -7.30 -5.31
C LEU A 106 -7.36 -7.54 -4.76
N ALA A 107 -8.07 -8.56 -5.24
CA ALA A 107 -9.27 -9.04 -4.55
C ALA A 107 -8.93 -9.63 -3.18
N ILE A 108 -7.87 -10.42 -3.05
CA ILE A 108 -7.44 -10.95 -1.74
C ILE A 108 -7.05 -9.83 -0.78
N ALA A 109 -6.39 -8.76 -1.28
CA ALA A 109 -5.98 -7.64 -0.43
C ALA A 109 -7.14 -6.99 0.35
N VAL A 110 -8.36 -6.93 -0.22
CA VAL A 110 -9.53 -6.39 0.49
C VAL A 110 -10.01 -7.30 1.62
N VAL A 111 -9.72 -8.60 1.55
CA VAL A 111 -10.10 -9.56 2.61
C VAL A 111 -9.35 -9.25 3.90
N PHE A 112 -8.13 -8.72 3.79
CA PHE A 112 -7.33 -8.30 4.93
C PHE A 112 -7.77 -6.96 5.54
N ASP A 113 -8.74 -6.28 4.96
CA ASP A 113 -9.38 -5.15 5.64
C ASP A 113 -10.56 -5.69 6.48
N PRO A 114 -10.51 -5.59 7.82
CA PRO A 114 -11.51 -6.18 8.71
C PRO A 114 -12.91 -5.56 8.56
N ARG A 115 -13.04 -4.43 7.84
CA ARG A 115 -14.32 -3.80 7.51
C ARG A 115 -15.04 -4.50 6.34
N TYR A 116 -14.28 -5.20 5.48
CA TYR A 116 -14.80 -5.83 4.27
C TYR A 116 -14.84 -7.36 4.39
N LYS A 117 -13.68 -8.00 4.55
CA LYS A 117 -13.52 -9.47 4.52
C LYS A 117 -14.12 -10.10 3.23
N LEU A 118 -14.26 -11.43 3.19
CA LEU A 118 -14.89 -12.15 2.08
C LEU A 118 -16.34 -11.73 1.80
N HIS A 119 -17.07 -11.28 2.83
CA HIS A 119 -18.46 -10.83 2.71
C HIS A 119 -18.63 -9.72 1.67
N PHE A 120 -17.66 -8.81 1.55
CA PHE A 120 -17.73 -7.73 0.55
C PHE A 120 -17.62 -8.27 -0.87
N ILE A 121 -16.75 -9.26 -1.08
CA ILE A 121 -16.52 -9.90 -2.37
C ILE A 121 -17.72 -10.74 -2.80
N GLU A 122 -18.32 -11.48 -1.86
CA GLU A 122 -19.54 -12.23 -2.10
C GLU A 122 -20.68 -11.28 -2.53
N TRP A 123 -20.87 -10.20 -1.77
CA TRP A 123 -21.90 -9.21 -2.04
C TRP A 123 -21.67 -8.48 -3.37
N SER A 124 -20.44 -8.08 -3.68
CA SER A 124 -20.11 -7.39 -4.93
C SER A 124 -20.32 -8.30 -6.14
N TYR A 125 -19.87 -9.55 -6.11
CA TYR A 125 -20.08 -10.46 -7.24
C TYR A 125 -21.56 -10.81 -7.45
N LYS A 126 -22.34 -10.97 -6.37
CA LYS A 126 -23.80 -11.10 -6.48
C LYS A 126 -24.45 -9.90 -7.14
N LYS A 127 -23.94 -8.69 -6.89
CA LYS A 127 -24.42 -7.46 -7.52
C LYS A 127 -24.03 -7.32 -8.99
N ILE A 128 -22.85 -7.79 -9.38
CA ILE A 128 -22.34 -7.67 -10.75
C ILE A 128 -22.90 -8.77 -11.66
N TYR A 129 -22.87 -10.02 -11.21
CA TYR A 129 -23.15 -11.19 -12.04
C TYR A 129 -24.44 -11.94 -11.67
N GLY A 130 -25.08 -11.57 -10.56
CA GLY A 130 -26.23 -12.29 -10.01
C GLY A 130 -25.85 -13.43 -9.06
N GLU A 131 -26.86 -14.13 -8.55
CA GLU A 131 -26.70 -15.24 -7.61
C GLU A 131 -26.06 -16.48 -8.26
N GLY A 132 -25.24 -17.22 -7.49
CA GLY A 132 -24.65 -18.50 -7.92
C GLY A 132 -23.44 -18.40 -8.86
N ASN A 133 -22.77 -17.25 -8.87
CA ASN A 133 -21.59 -17.00 -9.71
C ASN A 133 -20.30 -17.57 -9.08
N PRO A 134 -19.46 -18.32 -9.85
CA PRO A 134 -18.31 -19.05 -9.29
C PRO A 134 -17.11 -18.17 -8.91
N GLN A 135 -17.13 -16.87 -9.25
CA GLN A 135 -15.99 -15.96 -9.05
C GLN A 135 -15.66 -15.80 -7.55
N TYR A 136 -16.67 -15.87 -6.68
CA TYR A 136 -16.45 -15.88 -5.23
C TYR A 136 -15.63 -17.10 -4.80
N ASP A 137 -16.01 -18.30 -5.26
CA ASP A 137 -15.35 -19.55 -4.90
C ASP A 137 -13.89 -19.57 -5.41
N VAL A 138 -13.62 -18.93 -6.55
CA VAL A 138 -12.26 -18.76 -7.07
C VAL A 138 -11.40 -17.92 -6.12
N VAL A 139 -11.92 -16.79 -5.63
CA VAL A 139 -11.20 -15.93 -4.69
C VAL A 139 -11.01 -16.61 -3.34
N ASP A 140 -12.05 -17.26 -2.80
CA ASP A 140 -11.97 -18.00 -1.54
C ASP A 140 -10.99 -19.18 -1.62
N GLY A 141 -11.03 -19.94 -2.72
CA GLY A 141 -10.10 -21.04 -2.98
C GLY A 141 -8.64 -20.56 -3.10
N LEU A 142 -8.40 -19.46 -3.80
CA LEU A 142 -7.06 -18.86 -3.90
C LEU A 142 -6.57 -18.35 -2.54
N LEU A 143 -7.41 -17.64 -1.79
CA LEU A 143 -7.09 -17.15 -0.44
C LEU A 143 -6.66 -18.29 0.49
N LYS A 144 -7.42 -19.39 0.51
CA LYS A 144 -7.12 -20.58 1.31
C LYS A 144 -5.81 -21.24 0.88
N THR A 145 -5.63 -21.43 -0.42
CA THR A 145 -4.40 -22.03 -0.98
C THR A 145 -3.17 -21.20 -0.61
N THR A 146 -3.23 -19.88 -0.79
CA THR A 146 -2.13 -19.00 -0.41
C THR A 146 -1.90 -19.00 1.10
N PHE A 147 -2.94 -19.04 1.93
CA PHE A 147 -2.76 -19.18 3.37
C PHE A 147 -2.04 -20.48 3.75
N ASP A 148 -2.40 -21.60 3.14
CA ASP A 148 -1.76 -22.90 3.38
C ASP A 148 -0.26 -22.88 3.00
N GLU A 149 0.11 -22.19 1.93
CA GLU A 149 1.51 -21.97 1.54
C GLU A 149 2.29 -21.19 2.62
N TYR A 150 1.71 -20.11 3.15
CA TYR A 150 2.31 -19.33 4.24
C TYR A 150 2.43 -20.15 5.53
N ALA A 151 1.41 -20.94 5.86
CA ALA A 151 1.40 -21.80 7.05
C ALA A 151 2.47 -22.90 6.97
N CYS A 152 2.66 -23.48 5.78
CA CYS A 152 3.74 -24.43 5.51
C CYS A 152 5.11 -23.79 5.77
N HIS A 153 5.37 -22.60 5.20
CA HIS A 153 6.67 -21.94 5.32
C HIS A 153 7.05 -21.60 6.78
N VAL A 154 6.08 -21.18 7.60
CA VAL A 154 6.30 -20.92 9.03
C VAL A 154 6.69 -22.20 9.79
N SER A 155 6.04 -23.31 9.48
CA SER A 155 6.32 -24.61 10.11
C SER A 155 7.74 -25.09 9.85
N PHE A 156 8.26 -24.90 8.62
CA PHE A 156 9.66 -25.21 8.28
C PHE A 156 10.68 -24.34 9.02
N THR A 157 10.40 -23.03 9.17
CA THR A 157 11.32 -22.12 9.88
C THR A 157 11.41 -22.41 11.38
N THR A 158 10.30 -22.81 12.02
CA THR A 158 10.28 -23.13 13.45
C THR A 158 11.00 -24.46 13.77
N SER A 159 10.88 -25.46 12.89
CA SER A 159 11.57 -26.75 13.03
C SER A 159 13.11 -26.60 13.03
N ASN A 160 13.64 -25.69 12.22
CA ASN A 160 15.08 -25.43 12.14
C ASN A 160 15.65 -24.65 13.34
N HIS A 161 14.82 -23.98 14.13
CA HIS A 161 15.26 -23.18 15.29
C HIS A 161 15.15 -23.91 16.65
N ALA A 162 14.51 -25.08 16.69
CA ALA A 162 14.26 -25.82 17.93
C ALA A 162 15.48 -26.55 18.54
N THR A 163 16.68 -26.45 17.93
CA THR A 163 17.87 -27.21 18.37
C THR A 163 18.77 -26.50 19.40
N THR A 164 18.40 -25.32 19.93
CA THR A 164 19.29 -24.55 20.83
C THR A 164 18.69 -24.02 22.14
N SER A 165 17.66 -24.67 22.70
CA SER A 165 17.23 -24.42 24.09
C SER A 165 17.53 -25.60 25.01
N SER A 166 18.83 -25.89 25.19
CA SER A 166 19.29 -26.72 26.30
C SER A 166 19.10 -25.96 27.61
N VAL A 167 18.03 -26.30 28.34
CA VAL A 167 17.79 -25.85 29.71
C VAL A 167 19.01 -26.23 30.56
N ARG A 168 19.81 -25.22 30.95
CA ARG A 168 20.87 -25.38 31.95
C ARG A 168 20.21 -25.78 33.27
N LYS A 169 20.40 -27.04 33.68
CA LYS A 169 20.16 -27.49 35.05
C LYS A 169 21.14 -26.75 35.97
N VAL A 170 20.69 -25.68 36.59
CA VAL A 170 21.35 -25.13 37.78
C VAL A 170 20.93 -26.02 38.95
N GLY A 171 21.91 -26.68 39.57
CA GLY A 171 21.69 -27.45 40.79
C GLY A 171 21.45 -26.48 41.94
N GLU A 172 20.36 -26.67 42.67
CA GLU A 172 20.09 -25.92 43.89
C GLU A 172 19.69 -26.90 45.00
N GLU A 173 20.39 -26.75 46.12
CA GLU A 173 20.24 -27.52 47.33
C GLU A 173 18.88 -27.25 47.99
N THR A 174 18.34 -28.30 48.59
CA THR A 174 16.94 -28.46 48.99
C THR A 174 16.53 -27.61 50.20
N SER A 175 15.44 -26.84 50.07
CA SER A 175 14.54 -26.44 51.17
C SER A 175 13.13 -26.98 50.93
N ASP A 176 12.41 -27.33 51.99
CA ASP A 176 11.15 -28.11 51.93
C ASP A 176 10.00 -27.40 51.17
N ASP A 177 10.05 -26.06 51.07
CA ASP A 177 9.08 -25.25 50.31
C ASP A 177 9.19 -25.44 48.77
N THR A 178 10.35 -25.85 48.27
CA THR A 178 10.56 -26.08 46.82
C THR A 178 9.85 -27.34 46.32
N ARG A 179 9.61 -28.34 47.19
CA ARG A 179 8.91 -29.58 46.82
C ARG A 179 7.44 -29.32 46.51
N HIS A 180 6.78 -28.45 47.28
CA HIS A 180 5.39 -28.08 47.04
C HIS A 180 5.22 -27.30 45.73
N LEU A 181 6.12 -26.36 45.43
CA LEU A 181 6.16 -25.62 44.17
C LEU A 181 6.42 -26.52 42.95
N SER A 182 7.30 -27.53 43.10
CA SER A 182 7.56 -28.51 42.04
C SER A 182 6.33 -29.41 41.76
N SER A 183 5.56 -29.75 42.80
CA SER A 183 4.31 -30.52 42.69
C SER A 183 3.19 -29.72 42.03
N ILE A 184 3.04 -28.43 42.35
CA ILE A 184 2.08 -27.54 41.68
C ILE A 184 2.47 -27.35 40.21
N ARG A 185 3.76 -27.15 39.92
CA ARG A 185 4.26 -27.01 38.54
C ARG A 185 4.02 -28.28 37.71
N ALA A 186 4.18 -29.46 38.29
CA ALA A 186 3.87 -30.72 37.63
C ALA A 186 2.37 -30.85 37.30
N LYS A 187 1.48 -30.39 38.18
CA LYS A 187 0.03 -30.35 37.91
C LYS A 187 -0.36 -29.36 36.80
N LEU A 188 0.38 -28.25 36.66
CA LEU A 188 0.18 -27.33 35.55
C LEU A 188 0.63 -27.95 34.21
N LEU A 189 1.73 -28.70 34.20
CA LEU A 189 2.18 -29.44 33.01
C LEU A 189 1.21 -30.57 32.62
N ASP A 190 0.62 -31.26 33.61
CA ASP A 190 -0.43 -32.27 33.41
C ASP A 190 -1.70 -31.63 32.79
N PHE A 191 -2.06 -30.42 33.21
CA PHE A 191 -3.13 -29.64 32.58
C PHE A 191 -2.80 -29.25 31.13
N ASP A 192 -1.56 -28.84 30.85
CA ASP A 192 -1.12 -28.51 29.49
C ASP A 192 -1.20 -29.76 28.57
N GLU A 193 -0.80 -30.93 29.09
CA GLU A 193 -0.87 -32.21 28.38
C GLU A 193 -2.32 -32.66 28.15
N PHE A 194 -3.19 -32.52 29.15
CA PHE A 194 -4.64 -32.75 29.01
C PHE A 194 -5.26 -31.88 27.92
N GLN A 195 -4.98 -30.57 27.94
CA GLN A 195 -5.51 -29.62 26.95
C GLN A 195 -4.97 -29.89 25.55
N SER A 196 -3.71 -30.31 25.43
CA SER A 196 -3.10 -30.67 24.14
C SER A 196 -3.78 -31.89 23.50
N ASN A 197 -4.19 -32.88 24.30
CA ASN A 197 -4.86 -34.09 23.84
C ASN A 197 -6.34 -33.86 23.45
N GLU A 198 -7.05 -33.01 24.18
CA GLU A 198 -8.47 -32.68 23.91
C GLU A 198 -8.62 -31.77 22.67
N SER A 199 -7.61 -30.94 22.38
CA SER A 199 -7.65 -29.94 21.31
C SER A 199 -7.27 -30.46 19.91
N THR A 200 -7.00 -31.75 19.75
CA THR A 200 -6.66 -32.37 18.44
C THR A 200 -7.88 -32.51 17.51
N SER A 201 -9.11 -32.33 18.02
CA SER A 201 -10.33 -32.68 17.27
C SER A 201 -10.96 -31.56 16.42
N ASN A 202 -10.64 -30.26 16.58
CA ASN A 202 -11.30 -29.17 15.82
C ASN A 202 -10.58 -27.80 15.93
N LYS A 203 -9.27 -27.72 15.72
CA LYS A 203 -8.58 -26.40 15.66
C LYS A 203 -8.88 -25.73 14.32
N LYS A 204 -9.75 -24.71 14.34
CA LYS A 204 -9.96 -23.80 13.21
C LYS A 204 -8.63 -23.13 12.85
N SER A 205 -8.38 -22.92 11.55
CA SER A 205 -7.21 -22.17 11.09
C SER A 205 -7.30 -20.69 11.50
N GLU A 206 -6.16 -19.99 11.54
CA GLU A 206 -6.13 -18.54 11.79
C GLU A 206 -7.03 -17.79 10.80
N LEU A 207 -6.97 -18.18 9.52
CA LEU A 207 -7.82 -17.63 8.47
C LEU A 207 -9.31 -17.82 8.80
N GLN A 208 -9.72 -19.03 9.19
CA GLN A 208 -11.11 -19.30 9.52
C GLN A 208 -11.57 -18.48 10.74
N LEU A 209 -10.75 -18.41 11.78
CA LEU A 209 -11.04 -17.58 12.95
C LEU A 209 -11.24 -16.12 12.58
N TYR A 210 -10.34 -15.55 11.76
CA TYR A 210 -10.47 -14.17 11.29
C TYR A 210 -11.72 -13.94 10.44
N LEU A 211 -12.06 -14.86 9.54
CA LEU A 211 -13.22 -14.71 8.66
C LEU A 211 -14.56 -14.82 9.41
N GLU A 212 -14.62 -15.61 10.47
CA GLU A 212 -15.81 -15.77 11.32
C GLU A 212 -16.04 -14.60 12.28
N GLU A 213 -15.00 -13.81 12.56
CA GLU A 213 -15.16 -12.63 13.41
C GLU A 213 -16.07 -11.58 12.79
N PRO A 214 -16.85 -10.84 13.62
CA PRO A 214 -17.67 -9.75 13.12
C PRO A 214 -16.81 -8.72 12.38
N ARG A 215 -17.39 -8.14 11.33
CA ARG A 215 -16.75 -7.05 10.58
C ARG A 215 -16.71 -5.80 11.43
N MET A 216 -15.64 -5.03 11.28
CA MET A 216 -15.58 -3.68 11.83
C MET A 216 -16.52 -2.74 11.06
N GLU A 217 -16.93 -1.66 11.71
CA GLU A 217 -17.74 -0.62 11.08
C GLU A 217 -16.94 0.10 9.99
N ARG A 218 -17.55 0.32 8.82
CA ARG A 218 -16.87 0.92 7.66
C ARG A 218 -16.47 2.38 7.86
N THR A 219 -17.18 3.10 8.73
CA THR A 219 -17.00 4.53 9.02
C THR A 219 -15.80 4.80 9.94
N LEU A 220 -15.25 3.77 10.59
CA LEU A 220 -14.09 3.92 11.46
C LEU A 220 -12.83 4.21 10.65
N GLU A 221 -12.09 5.21 11.10
CA GLU A 221 -10.71 5.43 10.66
C GLU A 221 -9.85 4.27 11.17
N LEU A 222 -9.25 3.55 10.22
CA LEU A 222 -8.46 2.36 10.50
C LEU A 222 -7.16 2.41 9.72
N ASP A 223 -6.05 2.38 10.45
CA ASP A 223 -4.77 1.94 9.88
C ASP A 223 -4.76 0.41 9.85
N VAL A 224 -4.93 -0.14 8.65
CA VAL A 224 -5.03 -1.59 8.43
C VAL A 224 -3.70 -2.28 8.75
N LEU A 225 -2.54 -1.64 8.51
CA LEU A 225 -1.25 -2.23 8.87
C LEU A 225 -1.05 -2.25 10.38
N ALA A 226 -1.44 -1.17 11.07
CA ALA A 226 -1.40 -1.13 12.53
C ALA A 226 -2.34 -2.18 13.17
N PHE A 227 -3.49 -2.43 12.55
CA PHE A 227 -4.40 -3.51 12.95
C PHE A 227 -3.71 -4.87 12.88
N TRP A 228 -3.09 -5.22 11.75
CA TRP A 228 -2.40 -6.50 11.60
C TRP A 228 -1.19 -6.64 12.51
N LYS A 229 -0.43 -5.55 12.71
CA LYS A 229 0.68 -5.50 13.66
C LYS A 229 0.20 -5.79 15.09
N SER A 230 -0.94 -5.24 15.48
CA SER A 230 -1.51 -5.44 16.82
C SER A 230 -2.08 -6.85 17.01
N ASN A 231 -2.51 -7.51 15.92
CA ASN A 231 -3.08 -8.86 15.95
C ASN A 231 -2.09 -9.96 15.58
N GLU A 232 -0.81 -9.65 15.38
CA GLU A 232 0.23 -10.61 15.00
C GLU A 232 0.40 -11.74 16.01
N PHE A 233 0.22 -11.46 17.31
CA PHE A 233 0.28 -12.50 18.35
C PHE A 233 -0.84 -13.53 18.22
N ARG A 234 -1.99 -13.14 17.66
CA ARG A 234 -3.18 -13.98 17.52
C ARG A 234 -3.24 -14.68 16.17
N TYR A 235 -2.73 -14.02 15.15
CA TYR A 235 -2.70 -14.50 13.77
C TYR A 235 -1.31 -14.34 13.14
N PRO A 236 -0.28 -15.05 13.62
CA PRO A 236 1.11 -14.84 13.17
C PRO A 236 1.32 -15.18 11.68
N VAL A 237 0.65 -16.20 11.15
CA VAL A 237 0.72 -16.55 9.72
C VAL A 237 -0.08 -15.55 8.91
N LEU A 238 -1.31 -15.25 9.36
CA LEU A 238 -2.21 -14.37 8.62
C LEU A 238 -1.72 -12.91 8.59
N ALA A 239 -1.14 -12.40 9.68
CA ALA A 239 -0.59 -11.04 9.75
C ALA A 239 0.61 -10.86 8.81
N ARG A 240 1.43 -11.91 8.65
CA ARG A 240 2.52 -11.93 7.66
C ARG A 240 1.95 -11.84 6.24
N MET A 241 0.99 -12.70 5.92
CA MET A 241 0.32 -12.68 4.62
C MET A 241 -0.36 -11.33 4.35
N ALA A 242 -1.09 -10.81 5.32
CA ALA A 242 -1.75 -9.51 5.22
C ALA A 242 -0.77 -8.39 4.91
N ARG A 243 0.36 -8.31 5.62
CA ARG A 243 1.39 -7.30 5.36
C ARG A 243 1.92 -7.38 3.93
N ASP A 244 2.21 -8.57 3.44
CA ASP A 244 2.78 -8.75 2.11
C ASP A 244 1.77 -8.36 1.00
N PHE A 245 0.48 -8.64 1.19
CA PHE A 245 -0.58 -8.21 0.25
C PHE A 245 -0.91 -6.72 0.35
N LEU A 246 -0.97 -6.16 1.56
CA LEU A 246 -1.36 -4.76 1.78
C LEU A 246 -0.29 -3.76 1.32
N THR A 247 0.97 -4.19 1.28
CA THR A 247 2.10 -3.35 0.85
C THR A 247 2.28 -3.29 -0.66
N ILE A 248 1.46 -4.01 -1.44
CA ILE A 248 1.48 -3.95 -2.91
C ILE A 248 1.01 -2.55 -3.35
N PRO A 249 1.88 -1.73 -4.00
CA PRO A 249 1.44 -0.49 -4.61
C PRO A 249 0.59 -0.81 -5.84
N ILE A 250 -0.60 -0.19 -5.94
CA ILE A 250 -1.48 -0.42 -7.09
C ILE A 250 -1.20 0.52 -8.26
N SER A 251 -0.37 1.54 -8.04
CA SER A 251 -0.02 2.56 -9.02
C SER A 251 1.49 2.77 -9.06
N THR A 252 1.99 3.06 -10.26
CA THR A 252 3.37 3.50 -10.51
C THR A 252 3.58 4.98 -10.22
N VAL A 253 2.55 5.74 -9.83
CA VAL A 253 2.67 7.19 -9.61
C VAL A 253 3.74 7.54 -8.57
N ALA A 254 3.93 6.72 -7.54
CA ALA A 254 5.02 6.92 -6.57
C ALA A 254 6.40 6.84 -7.25
N SER A 255 6.64 5.81 -8.08
CA SER A 255 7.90 5.70 -8.81
C SER A 255 8.05 6.76 -9.90
N GLU A 256 6.98 7.13 -10.60
CA GLU A 256 6.97 8.22 -11.58
C GLU A 256 7.24 9.59 -10.94
N SER A 257 6.75 9.83 -9.73
CA SER A 257 7.08 11.01 -8.93
C SER A 257 8.57 11.03 -8.59
N THR A 258 9.11 9.89 -8.15
CA THR A 258 10.56 9.73 -7.90
C THR A 258 11.39 9.97 -9.17
N PHE A 259 10.96 9.46 -10.34
CA PHE A 259 11.62 9.73 -11.63
C PHE A 259 11.48 11.18 -12.10
N SER A 260 10.34 11.82 -11.84
CA SER A 260 10.13 13.22 -12.18
C SER A 260 11.01 14.13 -11.32
N ALA A 261 11.12 13.79 -10.03
CA ALA A 261 11.99 14.46 -9.08
C ALA A 261 13.47 14.28 -9.46
N SER A 262 13.87 13.07 -9.88
CA SER A 262 15.23 12.82 -10.36
C SER A 262 15.54 13.57 -11.67
N GLY A 263 14.57 13.76 -12.55
CA GLY A 263 14.68 14.62 -13.72
C GLY A 263 15.02 16.08 -13.39
N ARG A 264 14.54 16.59 -12.25
CA ARG A 264 14.90 17.94 -11.75
C ARG A 264 16.31 17.98 -11.15
N VAL A 265 16.79 16.88 -10.56
CA VAL A 265 18.20 16.75 -10.10
C VAL A 265 19.16 16.68 -11.28
N LEU A 266 18.75 15.99 -12.34
CA LEU A 266 19.46 15.85 -13.61
C LEU A 266 19.23 17.04 -14.55
N ASP A 267 19.10 18.26 -14.02
CA ASP A 267 18.91 19.47 -14.83
C ASP A 267 19.97 19.58 -15.93
N GLN A 268 19.66 20.29 -17.01
CA GLN A 268 20.42 20.32 -18.27
C GLN A 268 21.89 20.79 -18.10
N HIS A 269 22.21 21.39 -16.95
CA HIS A 269 23.55 21.86 -16.55
C HIS A 269 24.31 20.90 -15.59
N ARG A 270 23.72 19.77 -15.16
CA ARG A 270 24.21 18.90 -14.06
C ARG A 270 24.38 17.42 -14.46
N SER A 271 24.58 17.18 -15.76
CA SER A 271 24.50 15.88 -16.46
C SER A 271 25.63 14.86 -16.18
N SER A 272 26.40 15.00 -15.09
CA SER A 272 27.62 14.20 -14.88
C SER A 272 27.54 13.17 -13.73
N HIS A 273 26.40 13.01 -13.06
CA HIS A 273 26.32 12.05 -11.96
C HIS A 273 26.18 10.62 -12.52
N GLY A 274 27.01 9.70 -12.04
CA GLY A 274 26.89 8.27 -12.33
C GLY A 274 25.54 7.72 -11.82
N LYS A 275 25.07 6.62 -12.42
CA LYS A 275 23.78 6.01 -12.08
C LYS A 275 23.70 5.66 -10.59
N GLU A 276 24.82 5.23 -10.03
CA GLU A 276 24.99 4.82 -8.64
C GLU A 276 24.85 5.99 -7.67
N THR A 277 25.39 7.17 -8.03
CA THR A 277 25.26 8.38 -7.19
C THR A 277 23.82 8.89 -7.19
N LEU A 278 23.15 8.83 -8.35
CA LEU A 278 21.75 9.23 -8.47
C LEU A 278 20.83 8.31 -7.65
N GLU A 279 21.03 6.99 -7.76
CA GLU A 279 20.31 6.00 -6.96
C GLU A 279 20.52 6.23 -5.46
N ALA A 280 21.77 6.40 -5.02
CA ALA A 280 22.09 6.67 -3.62
C ALA A 280 21.41 7.96 -3.12
N LEU A 281 21.41 9.03 -3.91
CA LEU A 281 20.75 10.29 -3.57
C LEU A 281 19.24 10.11 -3.37
N ILE A 282 18.58 9.47 -4.33
CA ILE A 282 17.13 9.25 -4.30
C ILE A 282 16.76 8.34 -3.13
N CYS A 283 17.43 7.19 -2.98
CA CYS A 283 17.16 6.24 -1.90
C CYS A 283 17.39 6.86 -0.53
N THR A 284 18.46 7.66 -0.38
CA THR A 284 18.76 8.30 0.90
C THR A 284 17.75 9.39 1.23
N LYS A 285 17.30 10.16 0.24
CA LYS A 285 16.19 11.10 0.40
C LYS A 285 14.94 10.36 0.90
N ASP A 286 14.51 9.34 0.16
CA ASP A 286 13.28 8.62 0.49
C ASP A 286 13.38 7.94 1.86
N TRP A 287 14.56 7.45 2.25
CA TRP A 287 14.82 6.89 3.58
C TRP A 287 14.75 7.93 4.70
N LEU A 288 15.42 9.08 4.54
CA LEU A 288 15.45 10.14 5.55
C LEU A 288 14.07 10.75 5.77
N PHE A 289 13.27 10.86 4.70
CA PHE A 289 11.98 11.54 4.72
C PHE A 289 10.77 10.60 4.68
N ALA A 290 10.97 9.28 4.84
CA ALA A 290 9.90 8.28 4.85
C ALA A 290 8.78 8.59 5.87
N GLY A 291 9.06 9.39 6.91
CA GLY A 291 8.11 9.78 7.95
C GLY A 291 7.75 11.27 8.02
N SER A 292 8.28 12.14 7.16
CA SER A 292 8.11 13.60 7.25
C SER A 292 7.56 14.21 5.95
N ASN A 293 6.75 15.26 6.07
CA ASN A 293 6.25 15.99 4.91
C ASN A 293 7.38 16.79 4.23
N GLU A 294 7.60 16.46 2.95
CA GLU A 294 8.30 17.20 1.89
C GLU A 294 9.27 18.33 2.31
N VAL A 295 10.57 18.04 2.24
CA VAL A 295 11.60 19.07 2.06
C VAL A 295 11.91 19.19 0.55
N PRO A 296 12.02 20.41 -0.02
CA PRO A 296 12.41 20.61 -1.41
C PRO A 296 13.77 19.96 -1.70
N LEU A 297 13.83 19.25 -2.81
CA LEU A 297 14.96 18.42 -3.20
C LEU A 297 16.23 19.26 -3.47
N GLU A 298 16.00 20.53 -3.76
CA GLU A 298 17.00 21.58 -3.93
C GLU A 298 17.81 21.82 -2.64
N GLU A 299 17.22 21.80 -1.45
CA GLU A 299 17.95 21.97 -0.17
C GLU A 299 18.90 20.79 0.10
N LEU A 300 18.45 19.55 -0.15
CA LEU A 300 19.29 18.36 0.06
C LEU A 300 20.43 18.27 -0.98
N ALA A 301 20.15 18.66 -2.22
CA ALA A 301 21.16 18.72 -3.28
C ALA A 301 22.20 19.81 -2.98
N GLU A 302 21.79 20.99 -2.50
CA GLU A 302 22.69 22.06 -2.07
C GLU A 302 23.56 21.64 -0.87
N ASP A 303 23.00 20.95 0.13
CA ASP A 303 23.76 20.46 1.28
C ASP A 303 24.86 19.47 0.87
N ILE A 304 24.57 18.55 -0.06
CA ILE A 304 25.53 17.57 -0.57
C ILE A 304 26.61 18.24 -1.44
N MET A 305 26.27 19.31 -2.15
CA MET A 305 27.24 20.08 -2.94
C MET A 305 28.08 21.07 -2.12
N SER A 306 27.56 21.53 -0.98
CA SER A 306 28.30 22.35 -0.03
C SER A 306 29.40 21.57 0.70
N MET A 307 29.40 20.23 0.54
CA MET A 307 30.51 19.37 0.94
C MET A 307 31.71 19.61 0.02
N SER A 308 32.46 20.69 0.25
CA SER A 308 33.81 20.84 -0.33
C SER A 308 34.70 19.69 0.17
N LEU A 309 34.97 18.73 -0.71
CA LEU A 309 36.03 17.73 -0.55
C LEU A 309 37.40 18.34 -0.89
N ASP A 310 37.70 19.54 -0.40
CA ASP A 310 38.96 20.21 -0.72
C ASP A 310 39.96 20.05 0.41
N GLY A 311 40.76 18.98 0.26
CA GLY A 311 41.89 18.62 1.09
C GLY A 311 43.12 18.17 0.27
N GLY A 312 43.28 18.67 -0.96
CA GLY A 312 44.52 18.74 -1.78
C GLY A 312 45.31 17.46 -2.13
N PRO A 313 46.37 17.54 -2.98
CA PRO A 313 46.87 18.69 -3.76
C PRO A 313 46.81 18.48 -5.30
N GLU A 314 47.23 19.54 -5.99
CA GLU A 314 47.14 19.87 -7.41
C GLU A 314 47.60 18.82 -8.46
N SER A 315 47.00 19.01 -9.64
CA SER A 315 47.48 18.70 -11.00
C SER A 315 47.09 17.34 -11.61
N GLY A 316 46.46 17.43 -12.79
CA GLY A 316 46.45 16.35 -13.78
C GLY A 316 45.10 15.71 -14.01
N ALA A 317 44.45 16.12 -15.10
CA ALA A 317 43.23 15.53 -15.67
C ALA A 317 43.23 13.98 -15.70
N SER A 318 42.30 13.36 -14.95
CA SER A 318 41.50 12.21 -15.41
C SER A 318 40.37 11.95 -14.41
N ASN A 319 39.11 12.15 -14.81
CA ASN A 319 37.96 11.81 -13.97
C ASN A 319 37.68 10.31 -14.06
N SER A 320 38.39 9.52 -13.26
CA SER A 320 37.88 8.27 -12.71
C SER A 320 37.94 8.38 -11.19
N VAL A 321 36.80 8.63 -10.55
CA VAL A 321 36.72 8.62 -9.09
C VAL A 321 35.93 7.37 -8.68
N ASN A 322 36.59 6.23 -8.82
CA ASN A 322 36.31 5.04 -8.01
C ASN A 322 37.12 5.14 -6.73
N ASN A 323 36.84 6.13 -5.87
CA ASN A 323 37.52 6.25 -4.58
C ASN A 323 36.57 5.80 -3.44
N PRO A 324 36.76 4.60 -2.87
CA PRO A 324 35.94 4.08 -1.76
C PRO A 324 36.02 4.92 -0.47
N ASP A 325 36.96 5.87 -0.37
CA ASP A 325 37.09 6.77 0.78
C ASP A 325 35.98 7.84 0.84
N SER A 326 35.37 8.23 -0.29
CA SER A 326 34.27 9.20 -0.28
C SER A 326 32.98 8.59 0.27
N LEU A 327 32.70 7.34 -0.07
CA LEU A 327 31.55 6.58 0.41
C LEU A 327 31.65 6.32 1.93
N ASN A 328 32.84 6.00 2.43
CA ASN A 328 33.07 5.81 3.86
C ASN A 328 32.97 7.11 4.66
N GLN A 329 33.38 8.26 4.10
CA GLN A 329 33.19 9.56 4.76
C GLN A 329 31.72 9.95 4.85
N VAL A 330 30.96 9.72 3.77
CA VAL A 330 29.51 9.93 3.74
C VAL A 330 28.81 9.03 4.78
N LEU A 331 29.12 7.73 4.80
CA LEU A 331 28.55 6.75 5.75
C LEU A 331 28.93 7.03 7.22
N ASN A 332 30.14 7.50 7.50
CA ASN A 332 30.57 7.79 8.88
C ASN A 332 29.89 9.04 9.45
N ARG A 333 29.56 10.03 8.61
CA ARG A 333 28.81 11.21 9.05
C ARG A 333 27.30 10.96 9.12
N PHE A 334 26.78 10.02 8.33
CA PHE A 334 25.43 9.46 8.49
C PHE A 334 25.20 8.88 9.89
N ARG A 335 26.16 8.14 10.45
CA ARG A 335 26.09 7.65 11.84
C ARG A 335 26.04 8.77 12.89
N SER A 336 26.64 9.93 12.59
CA SER A 336 26.62 11.08 13.50
C SER A 336 25.30 11.85 13.48
N LEU A 337 24.59 11.88 12.35
CA LEU A 337 23.32 12.59 12.19
C LEU A 337 22.11 11.79 12.71
N THR A 338 22.16 10.45 12.68
CA THR A 338 21.09 9.60 13.21
C THR A 338 21.18 9.36 14.72
N GLY A 339 22.13 10.00 15.42
CA GLY A 339 22.33 9.83 16.87
C GLY A 339 22.63 8.39 17.30
N SER A 340 22.98 7.50 16.36
CA SER A 340 23.21 6.09 16.63
C SER A 340 24.70 5.90 16.92
N GLY A 341 25.07 6.05 18.20
CA GLY A 341 26.36 5.58 18.70
C GLY A 341 26.50 4.05 18.56
N PRO A 342 27.73 3.52 18.60
CA PRO A 342 28.06 2.13 18.26
C PRO A 342 27.30 1.07 19.07
#